data_AF-A0A243RVV7-F1
#
_entry.id   AF-A0A243RVV7-F1
#
_cell.length_a   1.000
_cell.length_b   1.000
_cell.length_c   1.000
_cell.angle_alpha   90.00
_cell.angle_beta   90.00
_cell.angle_gamma   90.00
#
_symmetry.space_group_name_H-M   'P 1'
#
loop_
_entity.id
_entity.type
_entity.pdbx_description
1 polymer ?
#
loop_
_entity_poly.entity_id
_entity_poly.type
_entity_poly.pdbx_seq_one_letter_code
_entity_poly.pdbx_strand_id
1 'polypeptide(L)' 'MTWEDLFSRWSLIEADLHQVYGVDLEQPGLLKARTGRWLRVRVLGLLADPKTRIFRVLRAEREPDAPAATDVSDFDDYG' A
#
# COMPACT_ATOMS: atom_id res chain seq x y z
N MET A 1 -4.33 8.00 -12.24
CA MET A 1 -4.61 7.75 -10.82
C MET A 1 -5.94 8.37 -10.46
N THR A 2 -6.98 7.56 -10.38
CA THR A 2 -8.32 7.93 -9.93
C THR A 2 -8.58 7.39 -8.53
N TRP A 3 -9.65 7.85 -7.88
CA TRP A 3 -10.09 7.24 -6.61
C TRP A 3 -10.60 5.80 -6.79
N GLU A 4 -11.13 5.48 -7.97
CA GLU A 4 -11.60 4.13 -8.32
C GLU A 4 -10.44 3.12 -8.37
N ASP A 5 -9.28 3.54 -8.89
CA ASP A 5 -8.06 2.72 -8.90
C ASP A 5 -7.66 2.31 -7.46
N LEU A 6 -7.81 3.22 -6.49
CA LEU A 6 -7.50 2.95 -5.09
C LEU A 6 -8.50 1.97 -4.46
N PHE A 7 -9.80 2.11 -4.77
CA PHE A 7 -10.83 1.20 -4.25
C PHE A 7 -10.65 -0.23 -4.79
N SER A 8 -10.24 -0.40 -6.04
CA SER A 8 -9.95 -1.74 -6.60
C SER A 8 -8.79 -2.46 -5.89
N ARG A 9 -7.93 -1.71 -5.17
CA ARG A 9 -6.74 -2.21 -4.47
C ARG A 9 -6.87 -2.04 -2.94
N TRP A 10 -8.10 -1.94 -2.45
CA TRP A 10 -8.39 -1.61 -1.05
C TRP A 10 -7.71 -2.55 -0.06
N SER A 11 -7.59 -3.84 -0.37
CA SER A 11 -6.90 -4.83 0.47
C SER A 11 -5.42 -4.50 0.73
N LEU A 12 -4.72 -3.90 -0.24
CA LEU A 12 -3.35 -3.45 -0.05
C LEU A 12 -3.28 -2.26 0.90
N ILE A 13 -4.25 -1.35 0.79
CA ILE A 13 -4.38 -0.19 1.68
C ILE A 13 -4.67 -0.66 3.11
N GLU A 14 -5.58 -1.61 3.30
CA GLU A 14 -5.89 -2.20 4.61
C GLU A 14 -4.67 -2.87 5.23
N ALA A 15 -3.95 -3.70 4.48
CA ALA A 15 -2.74 -4.35 4.95
C ALA A 15 -1.66 -3.32 5.37
N ASP A 16 -1.46 -2.28 4.56
CA ASP A 16 -0.49 -1.22 4.87
C ASP A 16 -0.96 -0.32 6.03
N LEU A 17 -2.26 -0.06 6.20
CA LEU A 17 -2.81 0.64 7.37
C LEU A 17 -2.55 -0.14 8.65
N HIS A 18 -2.75 -1.45 8.63
CA HIS A 18 -2.48 -2.31 9.77
C HIS A 18 -0.98 -2.37 10.08
N GLN A 19 -0.14 -2.58 9.07
CA GLN A 19 1.30 -2.72 9.26
C GLN A 19 2.00 -1.42 9.68
N VAL A 20 1.65 -0.28 9.07
CA VAL A 20 2.35 0.99 9.30
C VAL A 20 1.80 1.73 10.52
N TYR A 21 0.49 1.69 10.74
CA TYR A 21 -0.18 2.49 11.77
C TYR A 21 -0.83 1.66 12.87
N GLY A 22 -0.83 0.33 12.80
CA GLY A 22 -1.59 -0.52 13.71
C GLY A 22 -3.11 -0.32 13.57
N VAL A 23 -3.56 0.10 12.40
CA VAL A 23 -4.98 0.41 12.14
C VAL A 23 -5.64 -0.77 11.45
N ASP A 24 -6.56 -1.41 12.16
CA ASP A 24 -7.46 -2.42 11.62
C ASP A 24 -8.84 -1.79 11.32
N LEU A 25 -9.24 -1.76 10.04
CA LEU A 25 -10.51 -1.16 9.63
C LEU A 25 -11.73 -2.01 10.00
N GLU A 26 -11.55 -3.30 10.28
CA GLU A 26 -12.62 -4.17 10.76
C GLU A 26 -12.95 -3.91 12.24
N GLN A 27 -12.10 -3.16 12.95
CA GLN A 27 -12.35 -2.81 14.35
C GLN A 27 -13.71 -2.11 14.52
N PRO A 28 -14.65 -2.71 15.28
CA PRO A 28 -15.99 -2.16 15.41
C PRO A 28 -15.99 -0.73 15.94
N GLY A 29 -16.68 0.17 15.24
CA GLY A 29 -16.86 1.56 15.65
C GLY A 29 -15.68 2.49 15.32
N LEU A 30 -14.55 1.99 14.82
CA LEU A 30 -13.39 2.82 14.49
C LEU A 30 -13.74 3.95 13.52
N LEU A 31 -14.33 3.61 12.37
CA LEU A 31 -14.69 4.61 11.36
C LEU A 31 -15.85 5.52 11.78
N LYS A 32 -16.69 5.09 12.75
CA LYS A 32 -17.74 5.94 13.33
C LYS A 32 -17.17 6.99 14.30
N ALA A 33 -16.08 6.65 15.00
CA ALA A 33 -15.43 7.51 15.98
C ALA A 33 -14.39 8.47 15.36
N ARG A 34 -14.08 8.34 14.07
CA ARG A 34 -13.06 9.12 13.37
C ARG A 34 -13.65 9.89 12.20
N THR A 35 -13.00 10.98 11.81
CA THR A 35 -13.43 11.77 10.67
C THR A 35 -12.92 11.17 9.36
N GLY A 36 -13.59 11.43 8.23
CA GLY A 36 -13.07 11.04 6.92
C GLY A 36 -11.66 11.61 6.64
N ARG A 37 -11.36 12.81 7.17
CA ARG A 37 -10.02 13.40 7.11
C ARG A 37 -8.97 12.52 7.80
N TRP A 38 -9.30 11.89 8.93
CA TRP A 38 -8.38 11.01 9.68
C TRP A 38 -7.92 9.81 8.84
N LEU A 39 -8.84 9.20 8.09
CA LEU A 39 -8.51 8.09 7.19
C LEU A 39 -7.74 8.59 5.97
N ARG A 40 -8.21 9.68 5.35
CA ARG A 40 -7.60 10.27 4.15
C ARG A 40 -6.12 10.60 4.35
N VAL A 41 -5.74 11.23 5.47
CA VAL A 41 -4.32 11.59 5.70
C VAL A 41 -3.43 10.36 5.85
N ARG A 42 -3.95 9.25 6.38
CA ARG A 42 -3.19 7.99 6.51
C ARG A 42 -3.00 7.33 5.16
N VAL A 43 -4.07 7.23 4.35
CA VAL A 43 -3.97 6.73 2.98
C VAL A 43 -2.97 7.55 2.16
N LEU A 44 -3.04 8.88 2.24
CA LEU A 44 -2.04 9.75 1.57
C LEU A 44 -0.61 9.52 2.07
N GLY A 45 -0.43 9.27 3.38
CA GLY A 45 0.87 8.89 3.92
C GLY A 45 1.40 7.58 3.34
N LEU A 46 0.53 6.57 3.17
CA LEU A 46 0.92 5.31 2.53
C LEU A 46 1.34 5.52 1.07
N LEU A 47 0.60 6.33 0.32
CA LEU A 47 0.89 6.68 -1.07
C LEU A 47 2.17 7.52 -1.25
N ALA A 48 2.74 8.06 -0.17
CA ALA A 48 3.97 8.84 -0.19
C ALA A 48 5.20 8.04 0.29
N ASP A 49 5.02 6.86 0.86
CA ASP A 49 6.10 6.04 1.41
C ASP A 49 6.50 4.91 0.45
N PRO A 50 7.73 4.92 -0.11
CA PRO A 50 8.22 3.88 -1.01
C PRO A 50 8.23 2.45 -0.46
N LYS A 51 8.14 2.31 0.87
CA LYS A 51 8.17 1.01 1.52
C LYS A 51 6.82 0.30 1.46
N THR A 52 5.72 1.00 1.20
CA THR A 52 4.36 0.45 1.21
C THR A 52 4.05 -0.33 -0.06
N ARG A 53 3.13 -1.29 0.03
CA ARG A 53 2.71 -2.12 -1.13
C ARG A 53 2.00 -1.25 -2.15
N ILE A 54 1.09 -0.40 -1.68
CA ILE A 54 0.30 0.47 -2.56
C ILE A 54 1.19 1.43 -3.35
N PHE A 55 2.24 2.01 -2.75
CA PHE A 55 3.18 2.85 -3.48
C PHE A 55 3.88 2.08 -4.61
N ARG A 56 4.39 0.87 -4.31
CA ARG A 56 5.16 0.07 -5.27
C ARG A 56 4.33 -0.34 -6.48
N VAL A 57 3.10 -0.81 -6.25
CA VAL A 57 2.17 -1.18 -7.33
C VAL A 57 1.89 0.02 -8.23
N LEU A 58 1.54 1.15 -7.63
CA LEU A 58 1.22 2.38 -8.35
C LEU A 58 2.41 2.97 -9.12
N ARG A 59 3.63 2.81 -8.58
CA ARG A 59 4.86 3.19 -9.27
C ARG A 59 5.11 2.30 -10.48
N ALA A 60 5.03 0.97 -10.31
CA ALA A 60 5.28 0.00 -11.37
C ALA A 60 4.33 0.20 -12.56
N GLU A 61 3.06 0.49 -12.29
CA GLU A 61 2.06 0.78 -13.34
C GLU A 61 2.35 2.07 -14.13
N ARG A 62 3.08 3.03 -13.54
CA ARG A 62 3.47 4.28 -14.21
C ARG A 62 4.73 4.12 -15.06
N GLU A 63 5.61 3.21 -14.69
CA GLU A 63 6.89 2.95 -15.34
C GLU A 63 6.97 1.46 -15.72
N PRO A 64 6.22 1.00 -16.73
CA PRO A 64 6.16 -0.42 -17.09
C PRO A 64 7.50 -0.99 -17.58
N ASP A 65 8.40 -0.14 -18.08
CA ASP A 65 9.76 -0.49 -18.52
C ASP A 65 10.83 -0.34 -17.42
N ALA A 66 10.44 -0.01 -16.18
CA ALA A 66 11.39 -0.04 -15.07
C ALA A 66 11.86 -1.49 -14.87
N PRO A 67 13.18 -1.76 -14.80
CA PRO A 67 13.65 -3.11 -14.57
C PRO A 67 13.01 -3.62 -13.27
N ALA A 68 12.26 -4.72 -13.38
CA ALA A 68 11.66 -5.38 -12.23
C ALA A 68 12.74 -5.49 -11.16
N ALA A 69 12.47 -4.91 -9.99
CA ALA A 69 13.42 -4.84 -8.90
C ALA A 69 13.96 -6.25 -8.62
N THR A 70 15.17 -6.49 -9.14
CA THR A 70 16.03 -7.67 -9.00
C THR A 70 15.29 -8.97 -8.74
N ASP A 71 15.21 -9.76 -9.81
CA ASP A 71 15.28 -11.21 -9.76
C ASP A 71 16.26 -11.65 -8.66
N VAL A 72 15.71 -12.11 -7.53
CA VAL A 72 16.46 -12.80 -6.49
C VAL A 72 16.53 -14.27 -6.90
N SER A 73 17.14 -14.52 -8.06
CA SER A 73 17.48 -15.86 -8.56
C SER A 73 18.95 -16.23 -8.30
N ASP A 74 19.68 -15.41 -7.55
CA ASP A 74 21.08 -15.62 -7.13
C ASP A 74 21.20 -16.29 -5.74
N PHE A 75 20.16 -17.02 -5.29
CA PHE A 75 20.20 -17.73 -4.00
C PHE A 75 20.68 -19.19 -4.10
N ASP A 76 20.87 -19.74 -5.31
CA ASP A 76 21.20 -21.16 -5.53
C ASP A 76 22.67 -21.44 -5.92
N ASP A 77 23.63 -20.60 -5.50
CA ASP A 77 25.07 -20.89 -5.63
C ASP A 77 25.74 -21.14 -4.26
N TYR A 78 25.28 -22.19 -3.58
CA TYR A 78 26.02 -22.87 -2.52
C TYR A 78 25.97 -24.38 -2.78
N GLY A 79 26.88 -24.86 -3.62
CA GLY A 79 27.15 -26.27 -3.90
C GLY A 79 28.58 -26.50 -4.34
#